data_AF-A0ABD0Q759-F1
#
_entry.id   AF-A0ABD0Q759-F1
#
_cell.length_a   1.000
_cell.length_b   1.000
_cell.length_c   1.000
_cell.angle_alpha   90.00
_cell.angle_beta   90.00
_cell.angle_gamma   90.00
#
_symmetry.space_group_name_H-M   'P 1'
#
loop_
_entity.id
_entity.type
_entity.pdbx_description
1 polymer ?
#
loop_
_entity_poly.entity_id
_entity_poly.type
_entity_poly.pdbx_seq_one_letter_code
_entity_poly.pdbx_strand_id
1 'polypeptide(L)'
;IEMEIVNSCDHNNGGCSHHCEHSTNGPVCSCNQGYQLDDDHKTCIDINECVDGSSCCEHDCTNYPGGYECYCTAGYRLNADGCSCD
;
A
#
# COMPACT_ATOMS: atom_id res chain seq x y z
N ILE A 1 18.14 -24.00 29.20
CA ILE A 1 18.64 -22.94 28.30
C ILE A 1 17.39 -22.26 27.78
N GLU A 2 17.11 -21.04 28.25
CA GLU A 2 16.06 -20.23 27.64
C GLU A 2 16.56 -19.85 26.25
N MET A 3 15.83 -20.22 25.20
CA MET A 3 16.04 -19.58 23.91
C MET A 3 15.54 -18.15 24.09
N GLU A 4 16.45 -17.18 24.15
CA GLU A 4 16.07 -15.79 24.02
C GLU A 4 15.30 -15.65 22.71
N ILE A 5 14.05 -15.22 22.83
CA ILE A 5 13.23 -14.85 21.69
C ILE A 5 13.76 -13.49 21.24
N VAL A 6 14.84 -13.51 20.45
CA VAL A 6 15.35 -12.29 19.83
C VAL A 6 14.27 -11.80 18.88
N ASN A 7 13.67 -10.66 19.21
CA ASN A 7 12.64 -10.07 18.38
C ASN A 7 13.24 -9.72 17.01
N SER A 8 12.77 -10.43 15.99
CA SER A 8 13.23 -10.30 14.60
C SER A 8 12.96 -8.92 13.98
N CYS A 9 12.18 -8.07 14.63
CA CYS A 9 11.89 -6.71 14.20
C CYS A 9 12.80 -5.64 14.83
N ASP A 10 13.55 -5.97 15.88
CA ASP A 10 14.34 -4.98 16.64
C ASP A 10 15.52 -4.40 15.82
N HIS A 11 15.97 -5.12 14.79
CA HIS A 11 17.03 -4.66 13.91
C HIS A 11 16.51 -4.34 12.50
N ASN A 12 16.66 -3.08 12.09
CA ASN A 12 16.24 -2.58 10.77
C ASN A 12 14.80 -2.98 10.40
N ASN A 13 13.88 -3.00 11.37
CA ASN A 13 12.49 -3.43 11.18
C ASN A 13 12.36 -4.85 10.57
N GLY A 14 13.30 -5.76 10.85
CA GLY A 14 13.36 -7.08 10.19
C GLY A 14 13.66 -7.03 8.68
N GLY A 15 14.00 -5.85 8.17
CA GLY A 15 14.10 -5.54 6.75
C GLY A 15 12.77 -5.20 6.07
N CYS A 16 11.66 -5.11 6.82
CA CYS A 16 10.35 -4.76 6.26
C CYS A 16 10.28 -3.27 5.90
N SER A 17 9.69 -2.93 4.74
CA SER A 17 9.47 -1.54 4.34
C SER A 17 8.50 -0.78 5.25
N HIS A 18 7.42 -1.45 5.69
CA HIS A 18 6.37 -0.82 6.49
C HIS A 18 6.26 -1.47 7.87
N HIS A 19 5.50 -2.54 8.00
CA HIS A 19 5.23 -3.16 9.30
C HIS A 19 6.01 -4.46 9.43
N CYS A 20 6.54 -4.71 10.63
CA CYS A 20 7.17 -5.97 11.00
C CYS A 20 6.41 -6.59 12.17
N GLU A 21 6.06 -7.86 12.03
CA GLU A 21 5.56 -8.71 13.09
C GLU A 21 6.61 -9.78 13.43
N HIS A 22 6.90 -9.91 14.72
CA HIS A 22 7.82 -10.93 15.19
C HIS A 22 7.19 -12.32 15.12
N SER A 23 7.90 -13.28 14.52
CA SER A 23 7.49 -14.68 14.47
C SER A 23 8.69 -15.61 14.70
N THR A 24 8.41 -16.84 15.15
CA THR A 24 9.43 -17.87 15.40
C THR A 24 10.14 -18.33 14.14
N ASN A 25 9.56 -18.05 12.96
CA ASN A 25 10.13 -18.41 11.65
C ASN A 25 10.85 -17.24 10.96
N GLY A 26 11.07 -16.12 11.67
CA GLY A 26 11.64 -14.89 11.12
C GLY A 26 10.62 -13.73 11.10
N PRO A 27 11.03 -12.53 10.66
CA PRO A 27 10.14 -11.39 10.58
C PRO A 27 9.05 -11.60 9.51
N VAL A 28 7.80 -11.28 9.83
CA VAL A 28 6.68 -11.27 8.89
C VAL A 28 6.36 -9.82 8.56
N CYS A 29 6.47 -9.46 7.27
CA CYS A 29 6.23 -8.09 6.83
C CYS A 29 4.81 -7.90 6.32
N SER A 30 4.24 -6.73 6.56
CA SER A 30 2.98 -6.31 5.94
C SER A 30 3.03 -4.84 5.54
N CYS A 31 2.14 -4.47 4.62
CA CYS A 31 2.14 -3.16 3.98
C CYS A 31 0.97 -2.28 4.45
N ASN A 32 1.20 -0.96 4.45
CA ASN A 32 0.13 0.03 4.59
C ASN A 32 -0.93 -0.15 3.49
N GLN A 33 -2.14 0.38 3.71
CA GLN A 33 -3.17 0.47 2.67
C GLN A 33 -2.63 1.22 1.43
N GLY A 34 -2.99 0.73 0.24
CA GLY A 34 -2.50 1.25 -1.05
C GLY A 34 -1.18 0.63 -1.52
N TYR A 35 -0.65 -0.36 -0.79
CA TYR A 35 0.59 -1.04 -1.14
C TYR A 35 0.41 -2.56 -1.11
N GLN A 36 1.13 -3.25 -1.99
CA GLN A 36 1.25 -4.71 -2.01
C GLN A 36 2.65 -5.14 -1.59
N LEU A 37 2.74 -6.31 -0.95
CA LEU A 37 4.00 -6.92 -0.58
C LEU A 37 4.64 -7.55 -1.82
N ASP A 38 5.89 -7.19 -2.10
CA ASP A 38 6.68 -7.73 -3.21
C ASP A 38 7.10 -9.19 -2.96
N ASP A 39 7.61 -9.84 -4.00
CA ASP A 39 8.03 -11.26 -3.97
C ASP A 39 9.18 -11.53 -2.98
N ASP A 40 9.92 -10.49 -2.58
CA ASP A 40 10.95 -10.59 -1.53
C ASP A 40 10.38 -10.71 -0.10
N HIS A 41 9.05 -10.60 0.04
CA HIS A 41 8.28 -10.64 1.28
C HIS A 41 8.66 -9.55 2.28
N LYS A 42 9.24 -8.44 1.81
CA LYS A 42 9.76 -7.34 2.65
C LYS A 42 9.44 -5.96 2.11
N THR A 43 9.53 -5.81 0.79
CA THR A 43 9.35 -4.54 0.10
C THR A 43 7.87 -4.28 -0.14
N CYS A 44 7.42 -3.07 0.15
CA CYS A 44 6.06 -2.64 -0.15
C CYS A 44 6.07 -1.78 -1.40
N ILE A 45 5.39 -2.24 -2.44
CA ILE A 45 5.25 -1.55 -3.72
C ILE A 45 3.86 -0.92 -3.76
N ASP A 46 3.82 0.34 -4.17
CA ASP A 46 2.57 1.08 -4.39
C ASP A 46 1.67 0.33 -5.40
N ILE A 47 0.40 0.20 -5.06
CA ILE A 47 -0.60 -0.34 -5.99
C ILE A 47 -1.00 0.82 -6.88
N ASN A 48 -0.82 0.67 -8.20
CA ASN A 48 -1.33 1.67 -9.12
C ASN A 48 -2.78 1.36 -9.48
N GLU A 49 -3.73 1.92 -8.74
CA GLU A 49 -5.15 1.62 -8.92
C GLU A 49 -5.68 2.07 -10.29
N CYS A 50 -5.05 3.07 -10.91
CA CYS A 50 -5.37 3.54 -12.26
C CYS A 50 -5.04 2.50 -13.35
N VAL A 51 -4.12 1.56 -13.07
CA VAL A 51 -3.69 0.52 -14.02
C VAL A 51 -4.26 -0.85 -13.65
N ASP A 52 -4.35 -1.16 -12.36
CA ASP A 52 -4.90 -2.41 -11.84
C ASP A 52 -6.43 -2.51 -12.03
N GLY A 53 -7.10 -1.38 -12.28
CA GLY A 53 -8.53 -1.33 -12.52
C GLY A 53 -9.37 -1.31 -11.24
N SER A 54 -8.72 -1.13 -10.09
CA SER A 54 -9.35 -0.94 -8.79
C SER A 54 -9.79 0.50 -8.51
N SER A 55 -9.41 1.46 -9.38
CA SER A 55 -9.86 2.86 -9.26
C SER A 55 -11.36 3.02 -9.50
N CYS A 56 -12.00 3.92 -8.75
CA CYS A 56 -13.41 4.30 -8.95
C CYS A 56 -13.63 5.44 -9.96
N CYS A 57 -12.55 5.97 -10.56
CA CYS A 57 -12.62 7.20 -11.36
C CYS A 57 -13.50 7.04 -12.60
N GLU A 58 -14.45 7.96 -12.79
CA GLU A 58 -15.30 8.00 -13.99
C GLU A 58 -14.54 8.53 -15.22
N HIS A 59 -13.66 9.51 -15.00
CA HIS A 59 -12.86 10.15 -16.03
C HIS A 59 -11.37 9.87 -15.82
N ASP A 60 -10.58 10.88 -15.49
CA ASP A 60 -9.12 10.77 -15.38
C ASP A 60 -8.71 10.27 -14.00
N CYS A 61 -7.62 9.49 -13.93
CA CYS A 61 -7.03 8.94 -12.71
C CYS A 61 -5.54 9.29 -12.63
N THR A 62 -5.09 9.77 -11.48
CA THR A 62 -3.66 9.96 -11.19
C THR A 62 -3.26 9.15 -9.96
N ASN A 63 -2.29 8.27 -10.13
CA ASN A 63 -1.73 7.47 -9.06
C ASN A 63 -0.68 8.25 -8.25
N TYR A 64 -0.63 8.03 -6.95
CA TYR A 64 0.43 8.52 -6.06
C TYR A 64 0.74 7.49 -4.96
N PRO A 65 1.90 7.57 -4.28
CA PRO A 65 2.23 6.60 -3.23
C PRO A 65 1.15 6.51 -2.13
N GLY A 66 0.47 5.36 -2.06
CA GLY A 66 -0.58 5.05 -1.09
C GLY A 66 -2.01 5.28 -1.57
N GLY A 67 -2.22 5.63 -2.85
CA GLY A 67 -3.56 5.69 -3.44
C GLY A 67 -3.62 6.48 -4.74
N TYR A 68 -4.81 6.98 -5.05
CA TYR A 68 -5.07 7.68 -6.31
C TYR A 68 -6.05 8.84 -6.11
N GLU A 69 -6.11 9.72 -7.11
CA GLU A 69 -7.07 10.81 -7.18
C GLU A 69 -7.74 10.82 -8.56
N CYS A 70 -9.06 11.04 -8.55
CA CYS A 70 -9.86 11.17 -9.76
C CYS A 70 -10.04 12.62 -10.15
N TYR A 71 -10.08 12.87 -11.46
CA TYR A 71 -10.31 14.20 -12.00
C TYR A 71 -11.36 14.15 -13.10
N CYS A 72 -12.17 15.20 -13.16
CA CYS A 72 -13.20 15.34 -14.18
C CYS A 72 -12.69 16.17 -15.36
N THR A 73 -13.05 15.73 -16.56
CA THR A 73 -12.78 16.47 -17.79
C THR A 73 -13.48 17.84 -17.79
N ALA A 74 -13.02 18.74 -18.66
CA ALA A 74 -13.51 20.11 -18.70
C ALA A 74 -15.04 20.19 -18.89
N GLY A 75 -15.71 20.92 -18.01
CA GLY A 75 -17.17 21.08 -18.00
C GLY A 75 -17.88 20.27 -16.92
N TYR A 76 -17.18 19.34 -16.26
CA TYR A 76 -17.68 18.54 -15.15
C TYR A 76 -16.98 18.89 -13.83
N ARG A 77 -17.62 18.56 -12.71
CA ARG A 77 -17.12 18.74 -11.35
C ARG A 77 -17.05 17.40 -10.64
N LEU A 78 -15.97 17.19 -9.89
CA LEU A 78 -15.82 16.00 -9.06
C LEU A 78 -16.83 16.05 -7.91
N ASN A 79 -17.53 14.94 -7.74
CA ASN A 79 -18.49 14.74 -6.67
C ASN A 79 -17.81 14.50 -5.33
N ALA A 80 -18.59 14.61 -4.24
CA ALA A 80 -18.08 14.45 -2.88
C ALA A 80 -17.63 13.02 -2.55
N ASP A 81 -18.00 12.04 -3.39
CA ASP A 81 -17.49 10.67 -3.31
C ASP A 81 -16.05 10.55 -3.83
N GLY A 82 -15.53 11.59 -4.50
CA GLY A 82 -14.20 11.61 -5.08
C GLY A 82 -14.04 10.74 -6.33
N CYS A 83 -15.16 10.26 -6.92
CA CYS A 83 -15.15 9.29 -8.02
C CYS A 83 -15.94 9.78 -9.25
N SER A 84 -17.16 10.28 -9.03
CA SER A 84 -18.11 10.63 -10.10
C SER A 84 -18.01 12.09 -10.56
N CYS A 85 -18.48 12.36 -11.78
CA CYS A 85 -18.36 13.65 -12.45
C CYS A 85 -19.72 14.20 -12.95
N ASP A 86 -20.09 15.42 -12.52
CA ASP A 86 -21.35 16.11 -12.89
C ASP A 86 -21.19 17.52 -13.48
#